data_AF-A0A6L2N0G9-F1
#
_entry.id   AF-A0A6L2N0G9-F1
#
_cell.length_a   1.000
_cell.length_b   1.000
_cell.length_c   1.000
_cell.angle_alpha   90.00
_cell.angle_beta   90.00
_cell.angle_gamma   90.00
#
_symmetry.space_group_name_H-M   'P 1'
#
loop_
_entity.id
_entity.type
_entity.pdbx_description
1 polymer ?
#
loop_
_entity_poly.entity_id
_entity_poly.type
_entity_poly.pdbx_seq_one_letter_code
_entity_poly.pdbx_strand_id
1 'polypeptide(L)'
;MIPKEESIDNAFAKFNTIITSLKALDEGFSSKNYVRKFIRALHPKWRAKVTTIKESKNLTTLSLDELIGNLKVYEEVIKKDSETIKSKREKSRSIALKARKESSDDDSSTFDSEDEEYARAIRDFKKFFKRRG
;
A
#
# COMPACT_ATOMS: atom_id res chain seq x y z
N MET A 1 10.52 -19.92 8.45
CA MET A 1 9.35 -19.09 8.08
C MET A 1 9.81 -18.08 7.04
N ILE A 2 9.08 -17.91 5.94
CA ILE A 2 9.45 -17.01 4.82
C ILE A 2 9.35 -15.53 5.28
N PRO A 3 10.37 -14.67 5.08
CA PRO A 3 10.33 -13.26 5.45
C PRO A 3 9.27 -12.44 4.71
N LYS A 4 8.89 -11.29 5.28
CA LYS A 4 7.82 -10.42 4.76
C LYS A 4 8.14 -9.80 3.39
N GLU A 5 9.40 -9.54 3.08
CA GLU A 5 9.82 -8.89 1.82
C GLU A 5 10.33 -9.89 0.78
N GLU A 6 10.35 -11.17 1.14
CA GLU A 6 10.76 -12.23 0.23
C GLU A 6 9.70 -12.44 -0.87
N SER A 7 10.18 -12.60 -2.11
CA SER A 7 9.33 -12.90 -3.26
C SER A 7 8.81 -14.33 -3.22
N ILE A 8 7.68 -14.60 -3.88
CA ILE A 8 7.14 -15.96 -3.97
C ILE A 8 8.12 -16.93 -4.63
N ASP A 9 8.88 -16.46 -5.62
CA ASP A 9 9.91 -17.26 -6.29
C ASP A 9 11.01 -17.71 -5.34
N ASN A 10 11.55 -16.80 -4.53
CA ASN A 10 12.61 -17.13 -3.59
C ASN A 10 12.10 -18.04 -2.46
N ALA A 11 10.90 -17.76 -1.96
CA ALA A 11 10.19 -18.62 -1.02
C ALA A 11 10.00 -20.05 -1.55
N PHE A 12 9.61 -20.19 -2.81
CA PHE A 12 9.43 -21.48 -3.47
C PHE A 12 10.76 -22.20 -3.70
N ALA A 13 11.80 -21.49 -4.13
CA ALA A 13 13.14 -22.05 -4.29
C ALA A 13 13.66 -22.64 -2.96
N LYS A 14 13.58 -21.88 -1.86
CA LYS A 14 13.96 -22.37 -0.53
C LYS A 14 13.15 -23.59 -0.08
N PHE A 15 11.84 -23.57 -0.32
CA PHE A 15 11.00 -24.72 -0.02
C PHE A 15 11.43 -25.96 -0.81
N ASN A 16 11.69 -25.81 -2.11
CA ASN A 16 12.16 -26.90 -2.96
C ASN A 16 13.53 -27.42 -2.52
N THR A 17 14.47 -26.55 -2.14
CA THR A 17 15.75 -26.98 -1.58
C THR A 17 15.54 -27.87 -0.35
N ILE A 18 14.67 -27.47 0.59
CA ILE A 18 14.36 -28.28 1.78
C ILE A 18 13.74 -29.62 1.39
N ILE A 19 12.77 -29.63 0.47
CA ILE A 19 12.12 -30.85 0.00
C ILE A 19 13.14 -31.81 -0.65
N THR A 20 14.03 -31.30 -1.49
CA THR A 20 15.06 -32.10 -2.16
C THR A 20 16.04 -32.68 -1.14
N SER A 21 16.51 -31.87 -0.17
CA SER A 21 17.36 -32.37 0.91
C SER A 21 16.67 -33.45 1.74
N LEU A 22 15.38 -33.29 2.06
CA LEU A 22 14.62 -34.30 2.80
C LEU A 22 14.48 -35.61 2.03
N LYS A 23 14.21 -35.55 0.73
CA LYS A 23 14.15 -36.75 -0.14
C LYS A 23 15.50 -37.46 -0.24
N ALA A 24 16.60 -36.72 -0.22
CA ALA A 24 17.93 -37.32 -0.27
C ALA A 24 18.31 -38.02 1.05
N LEU A 25 17.75 -37.58 2.17
CA LEU A 25 18.00 -38.16 3.49
C LEU A 25 17.11 -39.38 3.79
N ASP A 26 15.92 -39.45 3.19
CA ASP A 26 14.95 -40.52 3.38
C ASP A 26 14.22 -40.82 2.07
N GLU A 27 14.53 -41.96 1.44
CA GLU A 27 13.83 -42.44 0.23
C GLU A 27 12.33 -42.70 0.48
N GLY A 28 11.92 -42.93 1.73
CA GLY A 28 10.53 -43.08 2.13
C GLY A 28 9.77 -41.75 2.29
N PHE A 29 10.44 -40.60 2.09
CA PHE A 29 9.84 -39.29 2.31
C PHE A 29 8.63 -39.06 1.39
N SER A 30 7.44 -39.06 1.99
CA SER A 30 6.20 -38.86 1.25
C SER A 30 6.03 -37.40 0.81
N SER A 31 5.87 -37.22 -0.50
CA SER A 31 5.56 -35.93 -1.13
C SER A 31 4.11 -35.45 -0.93
N LYS A 32 3.30 -36.22 -0.21
CA LYS A 32 1.91 -35.87 0.06
C LYS A 32 1.83 -34.53 0.81
N ASN A 33 0.91 -33.68 0.34
CA ASN A 33 0.54 -32.40 0.96
C ASN A 33 1.58 -31.26 0.86
N TYR A 34 2.46 -31.22 -0.15
CA TYR A 34 3.34 -30.07 -0.37
C TYR A 34 2.60 -28.73 -0.41
N VAL A 35 1.42 -28.68 -1.01
CA VAL A 35 0.53 -27.50 -1.01
C VAL A 35 0.28 -27.01 0.43
N ARG A 36 -0.15 -27.91 1.33
CA ARG A 36 -0.42 -27.53 2.73
C ARG A 36 0.86 -27.14 3.47
N LYS A 37 1.97 -27.83 3.22
CA LYS A 37 3.27 -27.51 3.85
C LYS A 37 3.77 -26.14 3.40
N PHE A 38 3.68 -25.84 2.11
CA PHE A 38 4.06 -24.56 1.54
C PHE A 38 3.21 -23.42 2.10
N ILE A 39 1.88 -23.57 2.12
CA ILE A 39 0.97 -22.59 2.71
C ILE A 39 1.32 -22.26 4.17
N ARG A 40 1.69 -23.28 4.97
CA ARG A 40 2.11 -23.07 6.38
C ARG A 40 3.46 -22.36 6.50
N ALA A 41 4.34 -22.50 5.51
CA ALA A 41 5.64 -21.84 5.51
C ALA A 41 5.57 -20.37 5.11
N LEU A 42 4.51 -19.96 4.39
CA LEU A 42 4.28 -18.59 3.94
C LEU A 42 4.10 -17.61 5.10
N HIS A 43 4.58 -16.38 4.90
CA HIS A 43 4.39 -15.29 5.84
C HIS A 43 2.89 -14.96 6.04
N PRO A 44 2.44 -14.56 7.25
CA PRO A 44 1.04 -14.21 7.52
C PRO A 44 0.39 -13.19 6.57
N LYS A 45 1.18 -12.35 5.89
CA LYS A 45 0.70 -11.40 4.86
C LYS A 45 -0.10 -12.09 3.75
N TRP A 46 0.19 -13.37 3.47
CA TRP A 46 -0.47 -14.15 2.43
C TRP A 46 -1.78 -14.80 2.89
N ARG A 47 -2.14 -14.72 4.18
CA ARG A 47 -3.31 -15.41 4.76
C ARG A 47 -4.60 -15.07 4.05
N ALA A 48 -4.88 -13.79 3.78
CA ALA A 48 -6.10 -13.37 3.11
C ALA A 48 -6.27 -14.06 1.75
N LYS A 49 -5.22 -14.05 0.92
CA LYS A 49 -5.24 -14.70 -0.40
C LYS A 49 -5.36 -16.23 -0.29
N VAL A 50 -4.62 -16.84 0.64
CA VAL A 50 -4.70 -18.28 0.91
C VAL A 50 -6.12 -18.69 1.32
N THR A 51 -6.79 -17.90 2.15
CA THR A 51 -8.19 -18.14 2.55
C THR A 51 -9.11 -18.09 1.34
N THR A 52 -9.00 -17.07 0.50
CA THR A 52 -9.80 -16.97 -0.74
C THR A 52 -9.56 -18.14 -1.68
N ILE A 53 -8.31 -18.60 -1.83
CA ILE A 53 -7.99 -19.79 -2.65
C ILE A 53 -8.65 -21.04 -2.06
N LYS A 54 -8.63 -21.19 -0.74
CA LYS A 54 -9.25 -22.33 -0.04
C LYS A 54 -10.77 -22.33 -0.16
N GLU A 55 -11.38 -21.15 -0.22
CA GLU A 55 -12.84 -20.98 -0.40
C GLU A 55 -13.27 -21.22 -1.85
N SER A 56 -12.46 -20.79 -2.83
CA SER A 56 -12.78 -20.95 -4.25
C SER A 56 -12.45 -22.33 -4.81
N LYS A 57 -11.45 -23.01 -4.25
CA LYS A 57 -11.03 -24.36 -4.65
C LYS A 57 -10.64 -25.21 -3.44
N ASN A 58 -10.93 -26.51 -3.54
CA ASN A 58 -10.44 -27.48 -2.57
C ASN A 58 -8.91 -27.59 -2.63
N LEU A 59 -8.23 -27.37 -1.50
CA LEU A 59 -6.77 -27.50 -1.39
C LEU A 59 -6.26 -28.92 -1.66
N THR A 60 -7.14 -29.91 -1.65
CA THR A 60 -6.85 -31.31 -1.96
C THR A 60 -6.73 -31.56 -3.46
N THR A 61 -7.37 -30.74 -4.29
CA THR A 61 -7.33 -30.85 -5.76
C THR A 61 -6.39 -29.85 -6.41
N LEU A 62 -5.96 -28.82 -5.66
CA LEU A 62 -5.04 -27.79 -6.14
C LEU A 62 -3.63 -28.36 -6.31
N SER A 63 -3.00 -28.14 -7.47
CA SER A 63 -1.58 -28.50 -7.66
C SER A 63 -0.66 -27.45 -7.00
N LEU A 64 0.59 -27.84 -6.71
CA LEU A 64 1.57 -26.91 -6.15
C LEU A 64 1.89 -25.79 -7.14
N ASP A 65 2.08 -26.11 -8.42
CA ASP A 65 2.39 -25.12 -9.45
C ASP A 65 1.25 -24.12 -9.65
N GLU A 66 -0.01 -24.59 -9.61
CA GLU A 66 -1.17 -23.71 -9.67
C GLU A 66 -1.23 -22.76 -8.47
N LEU A 67 -0.92 -23.25 -7.26
CA LEU A 67 -0.80 -22.40 -6.07
C LEU A 67 0.28 -21.33 -6.25
N ILE A 68 1.46 -21.71 -6.74
CA ILE A 68 2.57 -20.76 -6.97
C ILE A 68 2.15 -19.71 -8.00
N GLY A 69 1.53 -20.11 -9.12
CA GLY A 69 1.02 -19.19 -10.14
C GLY A 69 0.03 -18.18 -9.56
N ASN A 70 -0.95 -18.65 -8.79
CA ASN A 70 -1.95 -17.79 -8.13
C ASN A 70 -1.34 -16.78 -7.15
N LEU A 71 -0.30 -17.19 -6.43
CA LEU A 71 0.41 -16.33 -5.48
C LEU A 71 1.27 -15.28 -6.20
N LYS A 72 1.93 -15.64 -7.31
CA LYS A 72 2.70 -14.69 -8.14
C LYS A 72 1.83 -13.58 -8.73
N VAL A 73 0.67 -13.95 -9.28
CA VAL A 73 -0.29 -12.95 -9.81
C VAL A 73 -0.71 -11.97 -8.71
N TYR A 74 -0.99 -12.48 -7.51
CA TYR A 74 -1.34 -11.63 -6.37
C TYR A 74 -0.18 -10.74 -5.91
N GLU A 75 1.05 -11.25 -5.94
CA GLU A 75 2.26 -10.47 -5.66
C GLU A 75 2.37 -9.25 -6.58
N GLU A 76 2.15 -9.46 -7.88
CA GLU A 76 2.23 -8.39 -8.88
C GLU A 76 1.15 -7.33 -8.68
N VAL A 77 -0.09 -7.74 -8.35
CA VAL A 77 -1.20 -6.83 -8.05
C VAL A 77 -0.87 -5.96 -6.82
N ILE A 78 -0.42 -6.57 -5.72
CA ILE A 78 -0.04 -5.81 -4.51
C ILE A 78 1.10 -4.83 -4.81
N LYS A 79 2.08 -5.23 -5.62
CA LYS A 79 3.22 -4.38 -5.95
C LYS A 79 2.76 -3.12 -6.69
N LYS A 80 1.89 -3.26 -7.70
CA LYS A 80 1.30 -2.13 -8.43
C LYS A 80 0.50 -1.20 -7.51
N ASP A 81 -0.32 -1.76 -6.62
CA ASP A 81 -1.09 -0.96 -5.66
C ASP A 81 -0.19 -0.21 -4.67
N SER A 82 0.94 -0.79 -4.27
CA SER A 82 1.89 -0.12 -3.38
C SER A 82 2.57 1.09 -4.03
N GLU A 83 2.86 1.03 -5.34
CA GLU A 83 3.44 2.13 -6.11
C GLU A 83 2.43 3.27 -6.33
N THR A 84 1.16 2.94 -6.58
CA THR A 84 0.09 3.94 -6.69
C THR A 84 -0.21 4.63 -5.35
N ILE A 85 -0.15 3.90 -4.24
CA ILE A 85 -0.33 4.48 -2.90
C ILE A 85 0.87 5.38 -2.52
N LYS A 86 2.11 4.97 -2.81
CA LYS A 86 3.30 5.80 -2.56
C LYS A 86 3.25 7.11 -3.35
N SER A 87 2.94 7.05 -4.64
CA SER A 87 2.82 8.25 -5.49
C SER A 87 1.68 9.18 -5.05
N LYS A 88 0.55 8.64 -4.55
CA LYS A 88 -0.53 9.45 -3.97
C LYS A 88 -0.14 10.07 -2.62
N ARG A 89 0.64 9.37 -1.79
CA ARG A 89 1.13 9.86 -0.49
C ARG A 89 2.19 10.95 -0.65
N GLU A 90 3.04 10.88 -1.67
CA GLU A 90 4.01 11.93 -2.00
C GLU A 90 3.30 13.20 -2.47
N LYS A 91 2.28 13.08 -3.34
CA LYS A 91 1.46 14.22 -3.81
C LYS A 91 0.63 14.90 -2.69
N SER A 92 0.36 14.21 -1.59
CA SER A 92 -0.45 14.75 -0.47
C SER A 92 0.39 15.26 0.71
N ARG A 93 1.72 15.20 0.65
CA ARG A 93 2.61 15.65 1.75
C ARG A 93 2.98 17.14 1.73
N SER A 94 2.57 17.92 0.73
CA SER A 94 3.03 19.30 0.57
C SER A 94 1.91 20.34 0.63
N ILE A 95 1.29 20.53 1.80
CA ILE A 95 0.68 21.83 2.16
C ILE A 95 0.97 22.08 3.64
N ALA A 96 2.11 22.72 3.90
CA ALA A 96 2.39 23.32 5.21
C ALA A 96 1.95 24.80 5.14
N LEU A 97 0.86 25.15 5.83
CA LEU A 97 0.44 26.54 5.99
C LEU A 97 1.38 27.22 6.98
N LYS A 98 2.28 28.10 6.51
CA LYS A 98 3.00 29.02 7.39
C LYS A 98 2.05 30.14 7.81
N ALA A 99 1.60 30.09 9.07
CA ALA A 99 0.97 31.24 9.70
C ALA A 99 2.04 32.34 9.87
N ARG A 100 1.92 33.44 9.11
CA ARG A 100 2.68 34.66 9.41
C ARG A 100 2.00 35.35 10.59
N LYS A 101 2.76 35.51 11.67
CA LYS A 101 2.41 36.38 12.79
C LYS A 101 2.52 37.82 12.29
N GLU A 102 1.43 38.56 12.46
CA GLU A 102 1.28 39.98 12.17
C GLU A 102 2.34 40.78 12.91
N SER A 103 3.18 41.50 12.16
CA SER A 103 3.78 42.74 12.61
C SER A 103 3.51 43.78 11.54
N SER A 104 2.61 44.69 11.89
CA SER A 104 2.48 46.04 11.36
C SER A 104 3.75 46.52 10.66
N ASP A 105 3.68 46.77 9.36
CA ASP A 105 4.13 48.06 8.85
C ASP A 105 3.47 48.38 7.50
N ASP A 106 3.17 49.67 7.39
CA ASP A 106 2.53 50.39 6.32
C ASP A 106 3.33 50.27 5.00
N ASP A 107 2.67 49.86 3.91
CA ASP A 107 3.02 50.38 2.59
C ASP A 107 1.85 50.19 1.62
N SER A 108 1.18 51.31 1.36
CA SER A 108 0.20 51.51 0.31
C SER A 108 0.80 51.11 -1.05
N SER A 109 0.28 50.03 -1.62
CA SER A 109 0.41 49.76 -3.06
C SER A 109 -0.99 49.62 -3.66
N THR A 110 -1.45 50.76 -4.18
CA THR A 110 -2.67 50.94 -4.96
C THR A 110 -2.62 50.03 -6.18
N PHE A 111 -3.28 48.86 -6.10
CA PHE A 111 -3.73 48.17 -7.31
C PHE A 111 -5.13 48.68 -7.62
N ASP A 112 -5.16 49.70 -8.48
CA ASP A 112 -6.36 50.23 -9.10
C ASP A 112 -6.88 49.17 -10.07
N SER A 113 -7.77 48.32 -9.56
CA SER A 113 -8.50 47.34 -10.33
C SER A 113 -9.97 47.63 -10.09
N GLU A 114 -10.54 48.37 -11.05
CA GLU A 114 -11.87 48.97 -11.06
C GLU A 114 -13.01 47.93 -11.12
N ASP A 115 -13.11 47.04 -10.14
CA ASP A 115 -14.32 46.26 -9.93
C ASP A 115 -15.02 46.81 -8.68
N GLU A 116 -15.99 47.69 -8.91
CA GLU A 116 -16.78 48.33 -7.85
C GLU A 116 -17.48 47.28 -6.94
N GLU A 117 -17.75 46.09 -7.49
CA GLU A 117 -18.23 44.92 -6.75
C GLU A 117 -17.18 44.34 -5.78
N TYR A 118 -15.92 44.19 -6.22
CA TYR A 118 -14.82 43.76 -5.36
C TYR A 118 -14.53 44.79 -4.25
N ALA A 119 -14.58 46.08 -4.58
CA ALA A 119 -14.40 47.14 -3.59
C ALA A 119 -15.49 47.11 -2.51
N ARG A 120 -16.74 46.80 -2.87
CA ARG A 120 -17.85 46.60 -1.93
C ARG A 120 -17.62 45.35 -1.06
N ALA A 121 -17.23 44.23 -1.66
CA ALA A 121 -16.98 42.97 -0.94
C ALA A 121 -15.86 43.10 0.11
N ILE A 122 -14.75 43.75 -0.23
CA ILE A 122 -13.62 44.00 0.69
C ILE A 122 -14.08 44.89 1.86
N ARG A 123 -14.89 45.91 1.58
CA ARG A 123 -15.41 46.85 2.59
C ARG A 123 -16.34 46.16 3.58
N ASP A 124 -17.22 45.28 3.11
CA ASP A 124 -18.15 44.56 3.98
C ASP A 124 -17.46 43.43 4.77
N PHE A 125 -16.48 42.76 4.18
CA PHE A 125 -15.61 41.81 4.89
C PHE A 125 -14.86 42.50 6.05
N LYS A 126 -14.31 43.70 5.80
CA LYS A 126 -13.61 44.48 6.84
C LYS A 126 -14.54 44.95 7.97
N LYS A 127 -15.81 45.24 7.69
CA LYS A 127 -16.81 45.58 8.73
C LYS A 127 -17.11 44.39 9.65
N PHE A 128 -17.10 43.17 9.12
CA PHE A 128 -17.41 41.97 9.90
C PHE A 128 -16.39 41.75 11.03
N PHE A 129 -15.10 41.97 10.75
CA PHE A 129 -14.03 41.82 11.74
C PHE A 129 -13.98 42.95 12.78
N LYS A 130 -14.52 44.13 12.47
CA LYS A 130 -14.54 45.25 13.41
C LYS A 130 -15.66 45.19 14.45
N ARG A 131 -16.59 44.23 14.36
CA ARG A 131 -17.76 44.13 15.25
C ARG A 131 -17.64 43.09 16.38
N ARG A 132 -16.47 42.48 16.55
CA ARG A 132 -16.14 41.66 17.74
C ARG A 132 -14.94 42.26 18.46
N GLY A 133 -15.19 43.39 19.10
CA GLY A 133 -14.39 44.02 20.15
C GLY A 133 -15.36 44.61 21.15
#